data_AF-A0A484CUG1-F1
#
_entry.id   AF-A0A484CUG1-F1
#
_cell.length_a   1.000
_cell.length_b   1.000
_cell.length_c   1.000
_cell.angle_alpha   90.00
_cell.angle_beta   90.00
_cell.angle_gamma   90.00
#
_symmetry.space_group_name_H-M   'P 1'
#
loop_
_entity.id
_entity.type
_entity.pdbx_description
1 polymer ?
#
loop_
_entity_poly.entity_id
_entity_poly.type
_entity_poly.pdbx_seq_one_letter_code
_entity_poly.pdbx_strand_id
1 'polypeptide(L)'
;MDAAQVIDDSKGSSATLPPFPPGGDMLDFLVQSGEISEPDGVLATWFHRANSKEEMNKALTSDAMILEADITLDGYGTPSEKPIPIMAHPPDIYSDNTLDQWLDAVLASRKGMKLDFKSLGSVGLSLDLLSQKNISRGINRPVWLNADILKGPNTPDFVPLVNGTRFLQLIQEKFPDATLSPGWKVAYAPPLFTATYTRAMMEDMYAMVKDVPQKVTFPVHALLVRSGWQHLSWLLSQSPRFSLTLWQGSIRPNVSDLMFVRENSHPTRVYYDIYEPTLSEFKQAAKQQGLLRRFYPGGDLMDFLYPVHNPDSLSTATQRNSLAVHWFTVTDRSSLLAQLSDGDGGMLVVQVTADRNQPEVPLLEGSGKSSEALTLQDILQLLGQRADAPWGVHLRLRTRQLLEASLKLLHSAYSEETLYRPVWISMEGLHSTDSTTEFVSTVERLFPYVTLVLTEQNWPPRIPAAGLSQRVALHLNTASLPEGQEARNSLMALMDRYDLIVEDTKGSAGAFQVFKGLVTQRTGRANTNLYVISDQS
;
A
#
# COMPACT_ATOMS: atom_id res chain seq x y z
N MET A 1 21.33 -58.05 -20.51
CA MET A 1 20.29 -57.35 -21.29
C MET A 1 19.82 -56.19 -20.44
N ASP A 2 20.51 -55.07 -20.68
CA ASP A 2 20.13 -53.66 -20.59
C ASP A 2 19.18 -53.17 -19.50
N ALA A 3 19.81 -52.52 -18.52
CA ALA A 3 19.26 -51.39 -17.78
C ALA A 3 19.32 -50.14 -18.68
N ALA A 4 18.17 -49.51 -18.93
CA ALA A 4 18.09 -48.19 -19.55
C ALA A 4 18.06 -47.13 -18.44
N GLN A 5 19.22 -46.54 -18.21
CA GLN A 5 19.42 -45.33 -17.42
C GLN A 5 18.92 -44.14 -18.27
N VAL A 6 17.86 -43.46 -17.84
CA VAL A 6 17.48 -42.17 -18.42
C VAL A 6 18.30 -41.11 -17.69
N ILE A 7 19.32 -40.62 -18.39
CA ILE A 7 20.14 -39.47 -17.99
C ILE A 7 19.37 -38.22 -18.39
N ASP A 8 18.94 -37.44 -17.40
CA ASP A 8 18.51 -36.06 -17.62
C ASP A 8 19.75 -35.17 -17.60
N ASP A 9 20.26 -34.86 -18.78
CA ASP A 9 21.33 -33.88 -19.01
C ASP A 9 20.69 -32.49 -19.17
N SER A 10 20.43 -31.82 -18.03
CA SER A 10 20.34 -30.36 -18.01
C SER A 10 21.40 -29.78 -17.06
N LYS A 11 22.51 -29.38 -17.68
CA LYS A 11 23.63 -28.69 -17.03
C LYS A 11 23.20 -27.31 -16.51
N GLY A 12 22.96 -27.23 -15.20
CA GLY A 12 23.19 -26.05 -14.38
C GLY A 12 24.18 -26.42 -13.28
N SER A 13 25.32 -25.72 -13.23
CA SER A 13 26.40 -25.90 -12.25
C SER A 13 25.90 -26.22 -10.83
N SER A 14 26.35 -27.35 -10.27
CA SER A 14 26.28 -27.70 -8.83
C SER A 14 27.23 -26.79 -8.01
N ALA A 15 27.05 -25.47 -8.14
CA ALA A 15 27.60 -24.53 -7.18
C ALA A 15 26.69 -24.59 -5.95
N THR A 16 27.24 -24.96 -4.80
CA THR A 16 26.55 -24.87 -3.52
C THR A 16 26.06 -23.42 -3.38
N LEU A 17 24.74 -23.23 -3.32
CA LEU A 17 24.16 -21.90 -3.15
C LEU A 17 24.75 -21.25 -1.88
N PRO A 18 25.02 -19.93 -1.90
CA PRO A 18 25.49 -19.25 -0.70
C PRO A 18 24.52 -19.48 0.48
N PRO A 19 25.01 -19.53 1.73
CA PRO A 19 24.12 -19.56 2.90
C PRO A 19 23.13 -18.40 2.86
N PHE A 20 21.88 -18.66 3.25
CA PHE A 20 20.82 -17.65 3.27
C PHE A 20 20.20 -17.54 4.66
N PRO A 21 20.11 -16.33 5.25
CA PRO A 21 19.60 -16.17 6.60
C PRO A 21 18.08 -16.40 6.68
N PRO A 22 17.57 -17.04 7.74
CA PRO A 22 16.14 -17.16 8.02
C PRO A 22 15.33 -15.85 7.99
N GLY A 23 15.91 -14.72 8.41
CA GLY A 23 15.30 -13.39 8.31
C GLY A 23 15.55 -12.64 6.99
N GLY A 24 16.18 -13.29 6.02
CA GLY A 24 16.45 -12.70 4.69
C GLY A 24 15.18 -12.46 3.87
N ASP A 25 15.32 -11.72 2.77
CA ASP A 25 14.19 -11.44 1.87
C ASP A 25 13.73 -12.68 1.10
N MET A 26 12.41 -12.82 0.93
CA MET A 26 11.88 -13.94 0.14
C MET A 26 12.24 -13.80 -1.34
N LEU A 27 12.18 -12.60 -1.91
CA LEU A 27 12.49 -12.41 -3.33
C LEU A 27 13.98 -12.54 -3.60
N ASP A 28 14.84 -12.03 -2.71
CA ASP A 28 16.30 -12.21 -2.84
C ASP A 28 16.66 -13.70 -2.80
N PHE A 29 16.01 -14.48 -1.94
CA PHE A 29 16.18 -15.93 -1.89
C PHE A 29 15.80 -16.59 -3.22
N LEU A 30 14.64 -16.25 -3.77
CA LEU A 30 14.14 -16.83 -5.02
C LEU A 30 15.01 -16.44 -6.23
N VAL A 31 15.57 -15.24 -6.25
CA VAL A 31 16.56 -14.81 -7.25
C VAL A 31 17.85 -15.61 -7.08
N GLN A 32 18.37 -15.70 -5.85
CA GLN A 32 19.60 -16.43 -5.56
C GLN A 32 19.48 -17.92 -5.88
N SER A 33 18.32 -18.53 -5.68
CA SER A 33 18.04 -19.93 -6.01
C SER A 33 17.76 -20.16 -7.49
N GLY A 34 17.65 -19.10 -8.30
CA GLY A 34 17.37 -19.17 -9.73
C GLY A 34 15.92 -19.49 -10.08
N GLU A 35 14.99 -19.33 -9.12
CA GLU A 35 13.56 -19.59 -9.31
C GLU A 35 12.87 -18.42 -10.05
N ILE A 36 13.36 -17.19 -9.85
CA ILE A 36 12.90 -15.98 -10.55
C ILE A 36 14.09 -15.15 -11.06
N SER A 37 13.88 -14.39 -12.13
CA SER A 37 14.94 -13.60 -12.80
C SER A 37 15.26 -12.28 -12.10
N GLU A 38 14.32 -11.75 -11.33
CA GLU A 38 14.41 -10.45 -10.67
C GLU A 38 13.49 -10.43 -9.44
N PRO A 39 13.74 -9.55 -8.46
CA PRO A 39 12.92 -9.49 -7.26
C PRO A 39 11.57 -8.80 -7.56
N ASP A 40 10.61 -9.58 -8.06
CA ASP A 40 9.23 -9.16 -8.30
C ASP A 40 8.26 -10.17 -7.69
N GLY A 41 7.41 -9.70 -6.76
CA GLY A 41 6.47 -10.54 -6.06
C GLY A 41 5.39 -11.18 -6.94
N VAL A 42 5.16 -10.69 -8.17
CA VAL A 42 4.26 -11.36 -9.13
C VAL A 42 4.85 -12.67 -9.66
N LEU A 43 6.18 -12.80 -9.64
CA LEU A 43 6.88 -14.00 -10.12
C LEU A 43 6.83 -15.12 -9.09
N ALA A 44 6.87 -14.76 -7.79
CA ALA A 44 6.79 -15.70 -6.68
C ALA A 44 5.44 -16.44 -6.65
N THR A 45 5.50 -17.77 -6.63
CA THR A 45 4.31 -18.64 -6.60
C THR A 45 4.16 -19.34 -5.25
N TRP A 46 2.92 -19.55 -4.84
CA TRP A 46 2.56 -20.05 -3.51
C TRP A 46 1.78 -21.35 -3.60
N PHE A 47 2.00 -22.25 -2.64
CA PHE A 47 1.13 -23.38 -2.35
C PHE A 47 0.52 -23.18 -0.97
N HIS A 48 -0.80 -23.05 -0.91
CA HIS A 48 -1.54 -22.73 0.31
C HIS A 48 -2.01 -23.98 1.03
N ARG A 49 -1.98 -23.95 2.37
CA ARG A 49 -2.45 -25.03 3.24
C ARG A 49 -1.81 -26.38 2.94
N ALA A 50 -0.48 -26.42 2.86
CA ALA A 50 0.30 -27.66 2.74
C ALA A 50 0.29 -28.47 4.06
N ASN A 51 -0.91 -28.77 4.59
CA ASN A 51 -1.14 -29.18 5.97
C ASN A 51 -1.04 -30.70 6.19
N SER A 52 -1.35 -31.51 5.18
CA SER A 52 -1.18 -32.97 5.26
C SER A 52 0.12 -33.41 4.58
N LYS A 53 0.54 -34.67 4.77
CA LYS A 53 1.65 -35.23 3.98
C LYS A 53 1.36 -35.23 2.49
N GLU A 54 0.11 -35.50 2.12
CA GLU A 54 -0.32 -35.49 0.72
C GLU A 54 -0.17 -34.09 0.10
N GLU A 55 -0.73 -33.05 0.74
CA GLU A 55 -0.67 -31.68 0.23
C GLU A 55 0.76 -31.12 0.24
N MET A 56 1.54 -31.43 1.29
CA MET A 56 2.96 -31.09 1.33
C MET A 56 3.73 -31.75 0.17
N ASN A 57 3.51 -33.04 -0.10
CA ASN A 57 4.19 -33.72 -1.21
C ASN A 57 3.79 -33.14 -2.57
N LYS A 58 2.49 -32.84 -2.77
CA LYS A 58 2.02 -32.12 -3.97
C LYS A 58 2.78 -30.80 -4.15
N ALA A 59 2.84 -29.99 -3.09
CA ALA A 59 3.53 -28.72 -3.10
C ALA A 59 5.03 -28.85 -3.44
N LEU A 60 5.73 -29.80 -2.82
CA LEU A 60 7.15 -30.07 -3.04
C LEU A 60 7.46 -30.49 -4.48
N THR A 61 6.55 -31.23 -5.12
CA THR A 61 6.69 -31.68 -6.52
C THR A 61 6.20 -30.68 -7.56
N SER A 62 5.54 -29.60 -7.14
CA SER A 62 4.99 -28.58 -8.04
C SER A 62 5.96 -27.42 -8.32
N ASP A 63 5.54 -26.54 -9.23
CA ASP A 63 6.24 -25.28 -9.55
C ASP A 63 6.00 -24.17 -8.50
N ALA A 64 5.28 -24.44 -7.42
CA ALA A 64 5.11 -23.49 -6.32
C ALA A 64 6.44 -23.23 -5.63
N MET A 65 6.84 -21.98 -5.41
CA MET A 65 8.14 -21.64 -4.83
C MET A 65 8.12 -21.56 -3.30
N ILE A 66 6.96 -21.24 -2.73
CA ILE A 66 6.77 -20.99 -1.31
C ILE A 66 5.60 -21.84 -0.81
N LEU A 67 5.82 -22.55 0.31
CA LEU A 67 4.76 -23.30 0.97
C LEU A 67 4.24 -22.51 2.17
N GLU A 68 2.93 -22.35 2.23
CA GLU A 68 2.22 -21.88 3.41
C GLU A 68 1.53 -23.08 4.09
N ALA A 69 1.65 -23.15 5.41
CA ALA A 69 1.01 -24.20 6.20
C ALA A 69 0.57 -23.67 7.57
N ASP A 70 -0.58 -24.16 8.01
CA ASP A 70 -1.23 -23.77 9.26
C ASP A 70 -0.73 -24.63 10.42
N ILE A 71 -0.49 -24.04 11.58
CA ILE A 71 0.03 -24.73 12.77
C ILE A 71 -0.94 -24.60 13.94
N THR A 72 -1.22 -25.73 14.58
CA THR A 72 -1.87 -25.79 15.89
C THR A 72 -1.33 -26.97 16.72
N LEU A 73 -1.96 -27.29 17.84
CA LEU A 73 -1.62 -28.44 18.69
C LEU A 73 -2.45 -29.69 18.34
N ASP A 74 -1.85 -30.86 18.45
CA ASP A 74 -2.57 -32.15 18.36
C ASP A 74 -3.70 -32.20 19.39
N GLY A 75 -4.95 -32.34 18.94
CA GLY A 75 -6.13 -32.33 19.78
C GLY A 75 -6.52 -30.95 20.34
N TYR A 76 -6.08 -29.85 19.70
CA TYR A 76 -6.30 -28.47 20.17
C TYR A 76 -7.74 -28.20 20.65
N GLY A 77 -7.85 -27.61 21.84
CA GLY A 77 -9.14 -27.24 22.44
C GLY A 77 -9.95 -28.41 22.99
N THR A 78 -9.37 -29.61 23.11
CA THR A 78 -10.02 -30.80 23.67
C THR A 78 -9.27 -31.36 24.88
N PRO A 79 -9.88 -32.24 25.70
CA PRO A 79 -9.16 -32.94 26.77
C PRO A 79 -8.00 -33.83 26.29
N SER A 80 -7.91 -34.11 24.99
CA SER A 80 -6.83 -34.91 24.39
C SER A 80 -5.68 -34.04 23.83
N GLU A 81 -5.69 -32.73 24.08
CA GLU A 81 -4.65 -31.82 23.60
C GLU A 81 -3.24 -32.25 24.07
N LYS A 82 -2.29 -32.29 23.14
CA LYS A 82 -0.87 -32.58 23.42
C LYS A 82 -0.01 -31.40 23.00
N PRO A 83 1.13 -31.18 23.66
CA PRO A 83 2.10 -30.13 23.30
C PRO A 83 2.94 -30.55 22.07
N ILE A 84 2.28 -30.96 20.99
CA ILE A 84 2.88 -31.40 19.73
C ILE A 84 2.34 -30.48 18.63
N PRO A 85 3.17 -29.59 18.06
CA PRO A 85 2.77 -28.79 16.91
C PRO A 85 2.52 -29.68 15.69
N ILE A 86 1.34 -29.53 15.11
CA ILE A 86 0.90 -30.25 13.91
C ILE A 86 0.49 -29.26 12.83
N MET A 87 0.56 -29.71 11.58
CA MET A 87 0.13 -28.92 10.43
C MET A 87 -1.39 -29.07 10.24
N ALA A 88 -2.18 -28.13 10.75
CA ALA A 88 -3.64 -28.17 10.69
C ALA A 88 -4.29 -26.78 10.84
N HIS A 89 -5.42 -26.60 10.14
CA HIS A 89 -6.28 -25.43 10.24
C HIS A 89 -7.63 -25.83 10.88
N PRO A 90 -8.08 -25.18 11.97
CA PRO A 90 -9.40 -25.44 12.54
C PRO A 90 -10.52 -25.37 11.47
N PRO A 91 -11.50 -26.29 11.47
CA PRO A 91 -11.86 -27.20 12.57
C PRO A 91 -10.99 -28.45 12.67
N ASP A 92 -10.04 -28.68 11.76
CA ASP A 92 -9.11 -29.79 11.87
C ASP A 92 -8.14 -29.55 13.05
N ILE A 93 -8.16 -30.48 14.00
CA ILE A 93 -7.32 -30.46 15.22
C ILE A 93 -6.39 -31.68 15.29
N TYR A 94 -6.35 -32.48 14.23
CA TYR A 94 -5.44 -33.61 14.05
C TYR A 94 -4.89 -33.55 12.63
N SER A 95 -3.67 -34.05 12.44
CA SER A 95 -3.02 -34.13 11.13
C SER A 95 -2.11 -35.36 11.09
N ASP A 96 -1.92 -35.90 9.89
CA ASP A 96 -0.92 -36.95 9.65
C ASP A 96 0.51 -36.40 9.56
N ASN A 97 0.68 -35.09 9.68
CA ASN A 97 1.94 -34.38 9.54
C ASN A 97 2.21 -33.49 10.76
N THR A 98 3.26 -33.81 11.52
CA THR A 98 3.75 -32.92 12.57
C THR A 98 4.59 -31.79 11.96
N LEU A 99 4.73 -30.67 12.66
CA LEU A 99 5.63 -29.60 12.20
C LEU A 99 7.06 -30.10 12.00
N ASP A 100 7.55 -30.98 12.87
CA ASP A 100 8.91 -31.53 12.76
C ASP A 100 9.12 -32.33 11.46
N GLN A 101 8.16 -33.20 11.12
CA GLN A 101 8.16 -33.97 9.87
C GLN A 101 8.04 -33.06 8.65
N TRP A 102 7.18 -32.06 8.72
CA TRP A 102 7.01 -31.09 7.65
C TRP A 102 8.28 -30.26 7.43
N LEU A 103 8.91 -29.78 8.49
CA LEU A 103 10.17 -29.04 8.42
C LEU A 103 11.28 -29.91 7.82
N ASP A 104 11.37 -31.20 8.17
CA ASP A 104 12.34 -32.11 7.55
C ASP A 104 12.15 -32.22 6.03
N ALA A 105 10.91 -32.40 5.58
CA ALA A 105 10.61 -32.52 4.15
C ALA A 105 10.85 -31.21 3.39
N VAL A 106 10.40 -30.07 3.93
CA VAL A 106 10.60 -28.77 3.28
C VAL A 106 12.07 -28.38 3.28
N LEU A 107 12.81 -28.63 4.36
CA LEU A 107 14.24 -28.35 4.44
C LEU A 107 15.09 -29.22 3.49
N ALA A 108 14.58 -30.37 3.06
CA ALA A 108 15.20 -31.18 2.00
C ALA A 108 14.98 -30.64 0.57
N SER A 109 14.13 -29.62 0.40
CA SER A 109 13.85 -28.97 -0.89
C SER A 109 14.51 -27.58 -1.00
N ARG A 110 14.24 -26.85 -2.10
CA ARG A 110 14.62 -25.43 -2.28
C ARG A 110 13.49 -24.45 -1.94
N LYS A 111 12.34 -24.92 -1.47
CA LYS A 111 11.16 -24.07 -1.28
C LYS A 111 11.30 -23.15 -0.05
N GLY A 112 10.75 -21.94 -0.16
CA GLY A 112 10.54 -21.04 0.98
C GLY A 112 9.37 -21.50 1.86
N MET A 113 9.25 -20.96 3.07
CA MET A 113 8.17 -21.34 3.99
C MET A 113 7.51 -20.15 4.69
N LYS A 114 6.19 -20.24 4.85
CA LYS A 114 5.36 -19.39 5.69
C LYS A 114 4.54 -20.26 6.65
N LEU A 115 4.71 -20.02 7.95
CA LEU A 115 4.11 -20.80 9.01
C LEU A 115 2.99 -19.99 9.68
N ASP A 116 1.74 -20.43 9.54
CA ASP A 116 0.56 -19.71 10.03
C ASP A 116 -0.01 -20.29 11.33
N PHE A 117 0.31 -19.65 12.45
CA PHE A 117 -0.09 -20.08 13.78
C PHE A 117 -1.57 -19.78 14.06
N LYS A 118 -2.34 -20.84 14.32
CA LYS A 118 -3.77 -20.75 14.70
C LYS A 118 -3.99 -20.75 16.20
N SER A 119 -2.97 -21.07 16.99
CA SER A 119 -3.04 -21.07 18.45
C SER A 119 -1.71 -20.62 19.08
N LEU A 120 -1.79 -19.77 20.11
CA LEU A 120 -0.62 -19.27 20.83
C LEU A 120 0.20 -20.40 21.47
N GLY A 121 -0.46 -21.46 21.94
CA GLY A 121 0.18 -22.61 22.58
C GLY A 121 1.17 -23.35 21.68
N SER A 122 0.97 -23.31 20.35
CA SER A 122 1.87 -23.93 19.38
C SER A 122 3.12 -23.10 19.05
N VAL A 123 3.08 -21.78 19.28
CA VAL A 123 4.13 -20.83 18.86
C VAL A 123 5.47 -21.17 19.52
N GLY A 124 5.51 -21.22 20.85
CA GLY A 124 6.75 -21.42 21.59
C GLY A 124 7.43 -22.76 21.29
N LEU A 125 6.64 -23.82 21.09
CA LEU A 125 7.13 -25.17 20.75
C LEU A 125 7.67 -25.23 19.32
N SER A 126 7.00 -24.53 18.40
CA SER A 126 7.41 -24.48 16.99
C SER A 126 8.70 -23.69 16.79
N LEU A 127 8.87 -22.58 17.53
CA LEU A 127 10.11 -21.80 17.51
C LEU A 127 11.29 -22.57 18.11
N ASP A 128 11.06 -23.42 19.12
CA ASP A 128 12.10 -24.33 19.63
C ASP A 128 12.54 -25.32 18.55
N LEU A 129 11.60 -25.91 17.80
CA LEU A 129 11.91 -26.81 16.68
C LEU A 129 12.70 -26.08 15.58
N LEU A 130 12.27 -24.88 15.16
CA LEU A 130 13.00 -24.07 14.19
C LEU A 130 14.43 -23.78 14.65
N SER A 131 14.61 -23.39 15.92
CA SER A 131 15.93 -23.15 16.51
C SER A 131 16.80 -24.39 16.47
N GLN A 132 16.25 -25.54 16.84
CA GLN A 132 16.96 -26.83 16.79
C GLN A 132 17.35 -27.21 15.36
N LYS A 133 16.45 -27.04 14.37
CA LYS A 133 16.78 -27.30 12.95
C LYS A 133 17.84 -26.33 12.44
N ASN A 134 17.79 -25.06 12.85
CA ASN A 134 18.78 -24.07 12.43
C ASN A 134 20.17 -24.38 13.00
N ILE A 135 20.27 -24.77 14.28
CA ILE A 135 21.54 -25.15 14.92
C ILE A 135 22.10 -26.45 14.32
N SER A 136 21.25 -27.44 14.08
CA SER A 136 21.70 -28.79 13.68
C SER A 136 22.16 -28.89 12.22
N ARG A 137 21.53 -28.16 11.29
CA ARG A 137 21.84 -28.27 9.85
C ARG A 137 21.82 -26.94 9.08
N GLY A 138 21.42 -25.84 9.71
CA GLY A 138 21.15 -24.56 9.05
C GLY A 138 19.86 -24.59 8.24
N ILE A 139 18.99 -23.60 8.43
CA ILE A 139 17.74 -23.51 7.65
C ILE A 139 18.03 -23.04 6.21
N ASN A 140 18.99 -22.14 6.02
CA ASN A 140 19.49 -21.67 4.71
C ASN A 140 18.40 -21.19 3.72
N ARG A 141 17.33 -20.59 4.24
CA ARG A 141 16.21 -20.01 3.47
C ARG A 141 15.34 -19.13 4.37
N PRO A 142 14.53 -18.24 3.81
CA PRO A 142 13.66 -17.37 4.60
C PRO A 142 12.56 -18.15 5.32
N VAL A 143 12.27 -17.73 6.55
CA VAL A 143 11.19 -18.25 7.40
C VAL A 143 10.23 -17.11 7.72
N TRP A 144 8.97 -17.26 7.31
CA TRP A 144 7.92 -16.30 7.63
C TRP A 144 7.03 -16.84 8.74
N LEU A 145 6.79 -16.01 9.76
CA LEU A 145 5.97 -16.36 10.93
C LEU A 145 4.69 -15.55 10.92
N ASN A 146 3.57 -16.20 10.61
CA ASN A 146 2.26 -15.61 10.45
C ASN A 146 1.34 -15.93 11.63
N ALA A 147 0.53 -14.96 12.04
CA ALA A 147 -0.59 -15.20 12.94
C ALA A 147 -1.62 -14.08 12.79
N ASP A 148 -2.90 -14.41 12.90
CA ASP A 148 -3.96 -13.40 12.99
C ASP A 148 -4.05 -12.86 14.42
N ILE A 149 -3.38 -11.73 14.64
CA ILE A 149 -3.18 -11.15 15.96
C ILE A 149 -4.12 -9.98 16.26
N LEU A 150 -4.76 -9.43 15.23
CA LEU A 150 -5.71 -8.33 15.34
C LEU A 150 -7.04 -8.66 14.67
N LYS A 151 -8.06 -7.90 15.04
CA LYS A 151 -9.39 -8.01 14.45
C LYS A 151 -9.47 -7.21 13.16
N GLY A 152 -9.86 -7.86 12.07
CA GLY A 152 -10.01 -7.24 10.75
C GLY A 152 -11.46 -7.01 10.34
N PRO A 153 -11.67 -6.67 9.06
CA PRO A 153 -12.98 -6.38 8.52
C PRO A 153 -13.98 -7.51 8.71
N ASN A 154 -15.23 -7.10 9.00
CA ASN A 154 -16.40 -7.96 9.13
C ASN A 154 -16.33 -9.05 10.23
N THR A 155 -15.27 -9.08 11.03
CA THR A 155 -15.08 -10.09 12.06
C THR A 155 -15.97 -9.78 13.28
N PRO A 156 -16.73 -10.74 13.83
CA PRO A 156 -17.44 -10.56 15.08
C PRO A 156 -16.51 -10.48 16.30
N ASP A 157 -16.91 -9.79 17.37
CA ASP A 157 -16.09 -9.64 18.60
C ASP A 157 -15.78 -10.96 19.32
N PHE A 158 -16.62 -11.98 19.15
CA PHE A 158 -16.46 -13.28 19.80
C PHE A 158 -15.43 -14.19 19.12
N VAL A 159 -14.92 -13.83 17.93
CA VAL A 159 -13.93 -14.64 17.22
C VAL A 159 -12.58 -14.53 17.93
N PRO A 160 -11.98 -15.65 18.38
CA PRO A 160 -10.72 -15.60 19.10
C PRO A 160 -9.55 -15.20 18.20
N LEU A 161 -8.62 -14.45 18.77
CA LEU A 161 -7.37 -14.00 18.15
C LEU A 161 -6.17 -14.69 18.81
N VAL A 162 -5.06 -14.80 18.08
CA VAL A 162 -3.77 -15.10 18.72
C VAL A 162 -3.32 -13.85 19.48
N ASN A 163 -2.85 -13.99 20.73
CA ASN A 163 -2.36 -12.85 21.50
C ASN A 163 -1.11 -12.26 20.82
N GLY A 164 -1.26 -11.10 20.17
CA GLY A 164 -0.19 -10.48 19.39
C GLY A 164 1.05 -10.12 20.20
N THR A 165 0.86 -9.56 21.40
CA THR A 165 1.99 -9.18 22.26
C THR A 165 2.82 -10.39 22.65
N ARG A 166 2.17 -11.49 23.06
CA ARG A 166 2.89 -12.71 23.44
C ARG A 166 3.49 -13.42 22.22
N PHE A 167 2.81 -13.40 21.09
CA PHE A 167 3.34 -13.92 19.82
C PHE A 167 4.65 -13.24 19.45
N LEU A 168 4.68 -11.90 19.42
CA LEU A 168 5.88 -11.13 19.10
C LEU A 168 7.00 -11.34 20.13
N GLN A 169 6.67 -11.37 21.43
CA GLN A 169 7.65 -11.66 22.49
C GLN A 169 8.32 -13.03 22.31
N LEU A 170 7.54 -14.08 22.05
CA LEU A 170 8.07 -15.43 21.84
C LEU A 170 9.03 -15.48 20.64
N ILE A 171 8.74 -14.74 19.57
CA ILE A 171 9.63 -14.65 18.41
C ILE A 171 10.95 -13.99 18.79
N GLN A 172 10.92 -12.86 19.50
CA GLN A 172 12.15 -12.21 19.97
C GLN A 172 12.95 -13.11 20.92
N GLU A 173 12.27 -13.85 21.80
CA GLU A 173 12.89 -14.74 22.80
C GLU A 173 13.57 -15.95 22.15
N LYS A 174 12.94 -16.55 21.13
CA LYS A 174 13.31 -17.90 20.65
C LYS A 174 13.87 -17.94 19.24
N PHE A 175 13.36 -17.14 18.31
CA PHE A 175 13.77 -17.20 16.91
C PHE A 175 13.63 -15.82 16.22
N PRO A 176 14.47 -14.83 16.60
CA PRO A 176 14.31 -13.44 16.14
C PRO A 176 14.70 -13.24 14.66
N ASP A 177 15.51 -14.14 14.09
CA ASP A 177 15.93 -14.11 12.69
C ASP A 177 14.83 -14.72 11.80
N ALA A 178 13.79 -13.93 11.52
CA ALA A 178 12.65 -14.32 10.69
C ALA A 178 11.98 -13.07 10.10
N THR A 179 11.11 -13.27 9.10
CA THR A 179 10.17 -12.23 8.67
C THR A 179 8.85 -12.41 9.40
N LEU A 180 8.30 -11.32 9.94
CA LEU A 180 6.99 -11.34 10.60
C LEU A 180 5.88 -11.18 9.58
N SER A 181 4.82 -11.97 9.70
CA SER A 181 3.61 -11.87 8.88
C SER A 181 2.34 -11.68 9.74
N PRO A 182 2.24 -10.63 10.57
CA PRO A 182 1.11 -10.43 11.46
C PRO A 182 -0.14 -10.01 10.67
N GLY A 183 -1.21 -10.77 10.81
CA GLY A 183 -2.45 -10.60 10.09
C GLY A 183 -3.61 -10.10 10.94
N TRP A 184 -4.72 -9.85 10.24
CA TRP A 184 -6.01 -9.64 10.84
C TRP A 184 -6.90 -10.85 10.60
N LYS A 185 -7.73 -11.23 11.59
CA LYS A 185 -8.88 -12.10 11.30
C LYS A 185 -9.85 -11.35 10.39
N VAL A 186 -10.17 -11.93 9.24
CA VAL A 186 -11.09 -11.34 8.24
C VAL A 186 -12.24 -12.29 7.97
N ALA A 187 -13.46 -11.76 7.97
CA ALA A 187 -14.60 -12.43 7.37
C ALA A 187 -14.94 -11.75 6.02
N TYR A 188 -15.26 -12.55 5.01
CA TYR A 188 -15.73 -12.03 3.73
C TYR A 188 -16.76 -12.99 3.14
N ALA A 189 -17.99 -12.52 3.02
CA ALA A 189 -19.13 -13.28 2.52
C ALA A 189 -20.18 -12.31 1.97
N PRO A 190 -20.09 -11.94 0.69
CA PRO A 190 -21.06 -11.08 0.03
C PRO A 190 -22.48 -11.68 0.04
N PRO A 191 -23.54 -10.85 0.12
CA PRO A 191 -23.49 -9.40 0.27
C PRO A 191 -23.32 -8.91 1.73
N LEU A 192 -23.33 -9.82 2.71
CA LEU A 192 -23.46 -9.48 4.14
C LEU A 192 -22.17 -8.96 4.80
N PHE A 193 -21.02 -9.48 4.38
CA PHE A 193 -19.72 -9.18 4.99
C PHE A 193 -18.77 -8.67 3.92
N THR A 194 -18.90 -7.38 3.59
CA THR A 194 -18.22 -6.72 2.47
C THR A 194 -17.49 -5.43 2.86
N ALA A 195 -17.52 -5.04 4.14
CA ALA A 195 -16.74 -3.89 4.60
C ALA A 195 -15.25 -4.18 4.46
N THR A 196 -14.47 -3.11 4.27
CA THR A 196 -13.02 -3.18 4.06
C THR A 196 -12.24 -2.72 5.29
N TYR A 197 -10.91 -2.73 5.19
CA TYR A 197 -10.00 -2.24 6.21
C TYR A 197 -10.20 -0.75 6.49
N THR A 198 -9.94 -0.33 7.73
CA THR A 198 -10.08 1.07 8.16
C THR A 198 -8.75 1.64 8.64
N ARG A 199 -8.68 2.97 8.81
CA ARG A 199 -7.51 3.67 9.38
C ARG A 199 -7.15 3.12 10.75
N ALA A 200 -8.13 2.95 11.65
CA ALA A 200 -7.92 2.42 12.98
C ALA A 200 -7.28 1.02 12.98
N MET A 201 -7.74 0.11 12.11
CA MET A 201 -7.14 -1.22 11.97
C MET A 201 -5.65 -1.17 11.58
N MET A 202 -5.27 -0.19 10.76
CA MET A 202 -3.88 0.01 10.34
C MET A 202 -3.04 0.64 11.45
N GLU A 203 -3.60 1.59 12.20
CA GLU A 203 -2.93 2.22 13.34
C GLU A 203 -2.68 1.22 14.47
N ASP A 204 -3.66 0.35 14.76
CA ASP A 204 -3.50 -0.75 15.72
C ASP A 204 -2.37 -1.69 15.30
N MET A 205 -2.33 -2.09 14.02
CA MET A 205 -1.25 -2.92 13.49
C MET A 205 0.10 -2.22 13.55
N TYR A 206 0.17 -0.95 13.13
CA TYR A 206 1.39 -0.16 13.21
C TYR A 206 1.91 -0.06 14.66
N ALA A 207 1.03 0.23 15.62
CA ALA A 207 1.38 0.31 17.03
C ALA A 207 1.97 -1.00 17.57
N MET A 208 1.48 -2.15 17.08
CA MET A 208 1.99 -3.47 17.44
C MET A 208 3.39 -3.77 16.88
N VAL A 209 3.73 -3.26 15.69
CA VAL A 209 4.93 -3.72 14.94
C VAL A 209 5.98 -2.64 14.72
N LYS A 210 5.72 -1.37 15.04
CA LYS A 210 6.65 -0.26 14.76
C LYS A 210 8.06 -0.47 15.33
N ASP A 211 8.16 -1.09 16.51
CA ASP A 211 9.41 -1.24 17.27
C ASP A 211 10.11 -2.60 17.04
N VAL A 212 9.52 -3.51 16.27
CA VAL A 212 10.16 -4.80 15.96
C VAL A 212 11.29 -4.60 14.94
N PRO A 213 12.46 -5.27 15.07
CA PRO A 213 13.57 -5.09 14.13
C PRO A 213 13.37 -5.81 12.78
N GLN A 214 12.53 -6.84 12.73
CA GLN A 214 12.34 -7.71 11.56
C GLN A 214 11.72 -7.00 10.36
N LYS A 215 11.85 -7.57 9.16
CA LYS A 215 10.93 -7.27 8.06
C LYS A 215 9.51 -7.69 8.45
N VAL A 216 8.51 -6.95 7.98
CA VAL A 216 7.10 -7.22 8.28
C VAL A 216 6.28 -7.22 7.00
N THR A 217 5.58 -8.31 6.73
CA THR A 217 4.64 -8.40 5.63
C THR A 217 3.22 -8.52 6.17
N PHE A 218 2.27 -7.74 5.66
CA PHE A 218 0.90 -7.76 6.16
C PHE A 218 0.03 -8.61 5.24
N PRO A 219 -0.46 -9.79 5.70
CA PRO A 219 -1.39 -10.59 4.93
C PRO A 219 -2.75 -9.89 4.86
N VAL A 220 -3.21 -9.56 3.66
CA VAL A 220 -4.47 -8.85 3.42
C VAL A 220 -5.32 -9.60 2.40
N HIS A 221 -6.61 -9.75 2.71
CA HIS A 221 -7.57 -10.39 1.82
C HIS A 221 -7.65 -9.65 0.46
N ALA A 222 -7.37 -10.34 -0.63
CA ALA A 222 -7.24 -9.74 -1.97
C ALA A 222 -8.50 -8.98 -2.43
N LEU A 223 -9.70 -9.48 -2.12
CA LEU A 223 -10.98 -8.82 -2.47
C LEU A 223 -11.28 -7.51 -1.70
N LEU A 224 -10.55 -7.20 -0.63
CA LEU A 224 -10.77 -5.99 0.16
C LEU A 224 -9.70 -4.91 -0.11
N VAL A 225 -8.65 -5.25 -0.85
CA VAL A 225 -7.46 -4.40 -1.00
C VAL A 225 -7.75 -3.08 -1.73
N ARG A 226 -8.55 -3.11 -2.81
CA ARG A 226 -8.83 -1.92 -3.63
C ARG A 226 -9.65 -0.88 -2.88
N SER A 227 -10.70 -1.31 -2.18
CA SER A 227 -11.53 -0.40 -1.38
C SER A 227 -10.81 0.10 -0.12
N GLY A 228 -9.90 -0.70 0.45
CA GLY A 228 -9.11 -0.35 1.63
C GLY A 228 -7.77 0.34 1.32
N TRP A 229 -7.48 0.64 0.04
CA TRP A 229 -6.12 0.98 -0.40
C TRP A 229 -5.54 2.22 0.27
N GLN A 230 -6.36 3.24 0.54
CA GLN A 230 -5.93 4.45 1.24
C GLN A 230 -5.36 4.18 2.64
N HIS A 231 -5.86 3.14 3.31
CA HIS A 231 -5.40 2.76 4.64
C HIS A 231 -4.13 1.92 4.54
N LEU A 232 -4.11 0.96 3.61
CA LEU A 232 -2.99 0.05 3.37
C LEU A 232 -1.75 0.77 2.83
N SER A 233 -1.94 1.70 1.90
CA SER A 233 -0.84 2.53 1.35
C SER A 233 -0.20 3.38 2.44
N TRP A 234 -1.00 3.93 3.36
CA TRP A 234 -0.46 4.63 4.53
C TRP A 234 0.33 3.69 5.45
N LEU A 235 -0.15 2.47 5.70
CA LEU A 235 0.60 1.52 6.54
C LEU A 235 1.95 1.21 5.88
N LEU A 236 1.96 0.94 4.57
CA LEU A 236 3.19 0.76 3.81
C LEU A 236 4.12 1.97 3.87
N SER A 237 3.61 3.20 3.88
CA SER A 237 4.47 4.38 3.92
C SER A 237 5.18 4.60 5.27
N GLN A 238 4.76 3.91 6.35
CA GLN A 238 5.35 4.10 7.68
C GLN A 238 6.77 3.54 7.82
N SER A 239 7.15 2.53 7.01
CA SER A 239 8.48 1.93 7.10
C SER A 239 8.88 1.21 5.80
N PRO A 240 10.14 1.31 5.35
CA PRO A 240 10.63 0.52 4.22
C PRO A 240 10.70 -0.99 4.53
N ARG A 241 10.63 -1.39 5.81
CA ARG A 241 10.57 -2.81 6.23
C ARG A 241 9.21 -3.46 5.95
N PHE A 242 8.21 -2.66 5.60
CA PHE A 242 6.83 -3.12 5.47
C PHE A 242 6.51 -3.53 4.03
N SER A 243 5.86 -4.69 3.87
CA SER A 243 5.32 -5.21 2.62
C SER A 243 3.89 -5.72 2.80
N LEU A 244 3.20 -6.07 1.71
CA LEU A 244 1.91 -6.76 1.75
C LEU A 244 2.02 -8.19 1.21
N THR A 245 1.18 -9.09 1.71
CA THR A 245 0.91 -10.39 1.09
C THR A 245 -0.58 -10.47 0.79
N LEU A 246 -0.97 -10.34 -0.48
CA LEU A 246 -2.36 -10.47 -0.89
C LEU A 246 -2.71 -11.95 -0.95
N TRP A 247 -3.65 -12.38 -0.10
CA TRP A 247 -4.10 -13.76 -0.08
C TRP A 247 -5.50 -13.89 -0.68
N GLN A 248 -5.67 -14.95 -1.46
CA GLN A 248 -6.95 -15.35 -2.05
C GLN A 248 -7.73 -16.26 -1.10
N GLY A 249 -8.99 -15.92 -0.84
CA GLY A 249 -9.96 -16.81 -0.18
C GLY A 249 -10.62 -17.78 -1.18
N SER A 250 -11.83 -18.24 -0.86
CA SER A 250 -12.59 -19.13 -1.77
C SER A 250 -13.10 -18.42 -3.04
N ILE A 251 -13.24 -17.09 -3.00
CA ILE A 251 -13.68 -16.28 -4.13
C ILE A 251 -12.46 -15.73 -4.85
N ARG A 252 -12.41 -15.94 -6.18
CA ARG A 252 -11.32 -15.46 -7.03
C ARG A 252 -11.31 -13.92 -7.07
N PRO A 253 -10.16 -13.27 -6.86
CA PRO A 253 -10.04 -11.83 -7.04
C PRO A 253 -10.06 -11.43 -8.51
N ASN A 254 -10.46 -10.18 -8.77
CA ASN A 254 -10.41 -9.63 -10.11
C ASN A 254 -8.96 -9.27 -10.46
N VAL A 255 -8.51 -9.62 -11.68
CA VAL A 255 -7.20 -9.21 -12.20
C VAL A 255 -7.05 -7.68 -12.19
N SER A 256 -8.14 -6.96 -12.44
CA SER A 256 -8.16 -5.48 -12.40
C SER A 256 -7.70 -4.94 -11.04
N ASP A 257 -8.13 -5.56 -9.94
CA ASP A 257 -7.81 -5.12 -8.58
C ASP A 257 -6.36 -5.49 -8.20
N LEU A 258 -5.86 -6.63 -8.68
CA LEU A 258 -4.46 -7.02 -8.50
C LEU A 258 -3.51 -6.09 -9.28
N MET A 259 -3.87 -5.75 -10.51
CA MET A 259 -3.14 -4.77 -11.33
C MET A 259 -3.13 -3.38 -10.69
N PHE A 260 -4.27 -2.96 -10.13
CA PHE A 260 -4.34 -1.70 -9.38
C PHE A 260 -3.31 -1.66 -8.24
N VAL A 261 -3.21 -2.73 -7.45
CA VAL A 261 -2.21 -2.81 -6.37
C VAL A 261 -0.79 -2.78 -6.94
N ARG A 262 -0.52 -3.56 -7.99
CA ARG A 262 0.79 -3.63 -8.64
C ARG A 262 1.25 -2.26 -9.16
N GLU A 263 0.36 -1.49 -9.78
CA GLU A 263 0.67 -0.18 -10.37
C GLU A 263 0.81 0.95 -9.35
N ASN A 264 0.40 0.70 -8.11
CA ASN A 264 0.48 1.64 -6.99
C ASN A 264 1.46 1.21 -5.89
N SER A 265 2.29 0.20 -6.14
CA SER A 265 3.28 -0.29 -5.18
C SER A 265 4.58 -0.69 -5.89
N HIS A 266 5.65 -0.82 -5.11
CA HIS A 266 6.91 -1.34 -5.64
C HIS A 266 6.83 -2.88 -5.77
N PRO A 267 7.31 -3.50 -6.87
CA PRO A 267 7.25 -4.94 -7.12
C PRO A 267 7.88 -5.80 -6.03
N THR A 268 8.87 -5.26 -5.31
CA THR A 268 9.52 -5.94 -4.17
C THR A 268 8.73 -5.87 -2.86
N ARG A 269 7.65 -5.07 -2.81
CA ARG A 269 6.89 -4.77 -1.58
C ARG A 269 5.52 -5.43 -1.53
N VAL A 270 5.15 -6.21 -2.53
CA VAL A 270 3.87 -6.92 -2.56
C VAL A 270 4.04 -8.34 -3.08
N TYR A 271 3.56 -9.30 -2.30
CA TYR A 271 3.53 -10.73 -2.64
C TYR A 271 2.08 -11.14 -2.94
N TYR A 272 1.91 -12.12 -3.82
CA TYR A 272 0.60 -12.54 -4.31
C TYR A 272 0.38 -14.04 -4.06
N ASP A 273 -0.24 -14.37 -2.93
CA ASP A 273 -0.71 -15.72 -2.59
C ASP A 273 -2.06 -15.97 -3.29
N ILE A 274 -1.97 -16.08 -4.63
CA ILE A 274 -3.06 -16.14 -5.61
C ILE A 274 -2.87 -17.39 -6.46
N TYR A 275 -3.96 -18.09 -6.79
CA TYR A 275 -3.90 -19.39 -7.47
C TYR A 275 -4.50 -19.36 -8.88
N GLU A 276 -4.31 -20.47 -9.61
CA GLU A 276 -4.83 -20.62 -10.96
C GLU A 276 -6.37 -20.69 -11.00
N PRO A 277 -7.00 -20.21 -12.10
CA PRO A 277 -6.39 -19.62 -13.31
C PRO A 277 -6.05 -18.12 -13.18
N THR A 278 -6.46 -17.46 -12.09
CA THR A 278 -6.31 -16.01 -11.91
C THR A 278 -4.84 -15.58 -11.86
N LEU A 279 -3.96 -16.41 -11.31
CA LEU A 279 -2.52 -16.14 -11.30
C LEU A 279 -1.95 -15.99 -12.72
N SER A 280 -2.28 -16.91 -13.64
CA SER A 280 -1.83 -16.83 -15.04
C SER A 280 -2.35 -15.59 -15.76
N GLU A 281 -3.63 -15.27 -15.59
CA GLU A 281 -4.24 -14.06 -16.16
C GLU A 281 -3.57 -12.79 -15.61
N PHE A 282 -3.29 -12.75 -14.30
CA PHE A 282 -2.61 -11.63 -13.66
C PHE A 282 -1.16 -11.48 -14.14
N LYS A 283 -0.39 -12.58 -14.24
CA LYS A 283 0.96 -12.56 -14.80
C LYS A 283 0.97 -12.09 -16.26
N GLN A 284 -0.03 -12.46 -17.05
CA GLN A 284 -0.17 -11.99 -18.43
C GLN A 284 -0.45 -10.48 -18.47
N ALA A 285 -1.37 -9.98 -17.65
CA ALA A 285 -1.65 -8.55 -17.53
C ALA A 285 -0.43 -7.75 -17.05
N ALA A 286 0.32 -8.27 -16.08
CA ALA A 286 1.55 -7.67 -15.56
C ALA A 286 2.64 -7.55 -16.63
N LYS A 287 2.76 -8.50 -17.56
CA LYS A 287 3.70 -8.44 -18.70
C LYS A 287 3.32 -7.38 -19.74
N GLN A 288 2.06 -6.96 -19.78
CA GLN A 288 1.55 -5.94 -20.69
C GLN A 288 1.62 -4.52 -20.07
N GLN A 289 2.30 -4.37 -18.92
CA GLN A 289 2.49 -3.07 -18.26
C GLN A 289 3.18 -2.06 -19.19
N GLY A 290 2.55 -0.89 -19.35
CA GLY A 290 3.05 0.20 -20.19
C GLY A 290 1.96 0.97 -20.94
N LEU A 291 0.72 0.47 -21.02
CA LEU A 291 -0.37 1.14 -21.76
C LEU A 291 -1.07 2.24 -20.94
N LEU A 292 -1.28 2.03 -19.64
CA LEU A 292 -1.91 2.99 -18.73
C LEU A 292 -1.60 2.62 -17.28
N ARG A 293 -1.15 3.57 -16.46
CA ARG A 293 -1.00 3.35 -15.02
C ARG A 293 -2.30 3.73 -14.31
N ARG A 294 -2.95 2.79 -13.63
CA ARG A 294 -4.17 3.03 -12.84
C ARG A 294 -3.85 3.67 -11.51
N PHE A 295 -3.31 4.87 -11.56
CA PHE A 295 -2.83 5.58 -10.39
C PHE A 295 -3.96 5.84 -9.38
N TYR A 296 -3.69 5.56 -8.11
CA TYR A 296 -4.58 5.81 -7.00
C TYR A 296 -4.78 7.33 -6.80
N PRO A 297 -6.00 7.89 -6.89
CA PRO A 297 -6.16 9.35 -6.90
C PRO A 297 -5.78 10.06 -5.59
N GLY A 298 -5.74 9.35 -4.45
CA GLY A 298 -5.21 9.86 -3.19
C GLY A 298 -3.71 9.63 -2.99
N GLY A 299 -3.01 9.18 -4.03
CA GLY A 299 -1.58 8.87 -4.01
C GLY A 299 -0.68 10.10 -4.02
N ASP A 300 0.62 9.89 -3.80
CA ASP A 300 1.63 10.94 -3.79
C ASP A 300 1.86 11.52 -5.20
N LEU A 301 1.78 12.85 -5.34
CA LEU A 301 1.97 13.52 -6.62
C LEU A 301 3.36 13.26 -7.21
N MET A 302 4.40 13.19 -6.39
CA MET A 302 5.76 12.95 -6.89
C MET A 302 5.93 11.52 -7.41
N ASP A 303 5.25 10.55 -6.80
CA ASP A 303 5.24 9.18 -7.31
C ASP A 303 4.47 9.06 -8.62
N PHE A 304 3.47 9.92 -8.85
CA PHE A 304 2.76 10.02 -10.12
C PHE A 304 3.64 10.63 -11.22
N LEU A 305 4.23 11.81 -10.95
CA LEU A 305 5.05 12.55 -11.91
C LEU A 305 6.36 11.83 -12.25
N TYR A 306 6.94 11.10 -11.29
CA TYR A 306 8.22 10.41 -11.45
C TYR A 306 8.12 8.92 -11.05
N PRO A 307 7.48 8.08 -11.88
CA PRO A 307 7.29 6.66 -11.57
C PRO A 307 8.62 5.92 -11.36
N VAL A 308 8.67 5.04 -10.35
CA VAL A 308 9.89 4.27 -9.98
C VAL A 308 10.26 3.22 -11.05
N HIS A 309 9.31 2.82 -11.90
CA HIS A 309 9.49 1.73 -12.89
C HIS A 309 9.97 2.18 -14.27
N ASN A 310 10.35 3.45 -14.44
CA ASN A 310 10.93 3.89 -15.69
C ASN A 310 12.46 3.72 -15.64
N PRO A 311 13.08 2.79 -16.39
CA PRO A 311 14.53 2.58 -16.38
C PRO A 311 15.33 3.84 -16.76
N ASP A 312 14.74 4.79 -17.48
CA ASP A 312 15.34 6.09 -17.79
C ASP A 312 15.42 7.04 -16.57
N SER A 313 14.63 6.78 -15.51
CA SER A 313 14.55 7.55 -14.25
C SER A 313 15.75 7.34 -13.32
N LEU A 314 16.51 6.26 -13.50
CA LEU A 314 17.74 6.01 -12.73
C LEU A 314 18.86 7.03 -13.03
N SER A 315 18.76 7.75 -14.16
CA SER A 315 19.67 8.85 -14.49
C SER A 315 19.34 10.17 -13.77
N THR A 316 18.21 10.23 -13.04
CA THR A 316 17.62 11.50 -12.57
C THR A 316 17.32 11.50 -11.07
N ALA A 317 18.17 10.88 -10.25
CA ALA A 317 18.17 11.11 -8.79
C ALA A 317 18.28 12.60 -8.41
N THR A 318 18.64 13.47 -9.37
CA THR A 318 18.64 14.94 -9.32
C THR A 318 17.31 15.63 -9.73
N GLN A 319 16.26 14.92 -10.20
CA GLN A 319 14.99 15.51 -10.70
C GLN A 319 13.76 15.36 -9.78
N ARG A 320 13.78 14.53 -8.73
CA ARG A 320 12.65 14.48 -7.77
C ARG A 320 12.65 15.69 -6.84
N ASN A 321 12.26 16.84 -7.39
CA ASN A 321 12.19 18.09 -6.67
C ASN A 321 10.76 18.61 -6.66
N SER A 322 10.06 18.48 -5.53
CA SER A 322 8.69 18.99 -5.36
C SER A 322 8.58 20.50 -5.53
N LEU A 323 9.69 21.24 -5.35
CA LEU A 323 9.76 22.69 -5.61
C LEU A 323 9.70 23.03 -7.11
N ALA A 324 9.96 22.07 -8.00
CA ALA A 324 9.93 22.25 -9.45
C ALA A 324 8.58 21.86 -10.07
N VAL A 325 7.61 21.41 -9.26
CA VAL A 325 6.28 21.06 -9.76
C VAL A 325 5.59 22.33 -10.27
N HIS A 326 5.21 22.29 -11.55
CA HIS A 326 4.46 23.36 -12.18
C HIS A 326 3.00 23.33 -11.72
N TRP A 327 2.50 24.48 -11.28
CA TRP A 327 1.08 24.69 -10.97
C TRP A 327 0.48 25.50 -12.11
N PHE A 328 -0.64 25.07 -12.68
CA PHE A 328 -1.26 25.77 -13.81
C PHE A 328 -2.75 25.99 -13.55
N THR A 329 -3.18 27.24 -13.55
CA THR A 329 -4.60 27.58 -13.36
C THR A 329 -5.37 27.38 -14.67
N VAL A 330 -6.32 26.45 -14.67
CA VAL A 330 -7.19 26.23 -15.83
C VAL A 330 -8.19 27.38 -15.92
N THR A 331 -8.26 28.05 -17.08
CA THR A 331 -9.15 29.21 -17.30
C THR A 331 -10.27 28.92 -18.29
N ASP A 332 -10.03 28.04 -19.26
CA ASP A 332 -10.98 27.57 -20.25
C ASP A 332 -10.56 26.22 -20.88
N ARG A 333 -11.39 25.69 -21.79
CA ARG A 333 -11.14 24.42 -22.50
C ARG A 333 -9.82 24.45 -23.29
N SER A 334 -9.47 25.58 -23.90
CA SER A 334 -8.26 25.73 -24.70
C SER A 334 -7.01 25.68 -23.83
N SER A 335 -7.04 26.35 -22.66
CA SER A 335 -5.96 26.31 -21.68
C SER A 335 -5.69 24.90 -21.15
N LEU A 336 -6.75 24.11 -20.92
CA LEU A 336 -6.64 22.71 -20.51
C LEU A 336 -6.02 21.86 -21.62
N LEU A 337 -6.55 21.95 -22.84
CA LEU A 337 -6.07 21.15 -23.97
C LEU A 337 -4.60 21.43 -24.31
N ALA A 338 -4.14 22.67 -24.16
CA ALA A 338 -2.74 23.03 -24.34
C ALA A 338 -1.83 22.25 -23.38
N GLN A 339 -2.18 22.19 -22.09
CA GLN A 339 -1.38 21.46 -21.09
C GLN A 339 -1.41 19.94 -21.30
N LEU A 340 -2.54 19.39 -21.77
CA LEU A 340 -2.66 17.96 -22.05
C LEU A 340 -1.96 17.51 -23.34
N SER A 341 -1.51 18.44 -24.18
CA SER A 341 -0.84 18.13 -25.46
C SER A 341 0.68 18.27 -25.39
N ASP A 342 1.19 19.33 -24.74
CA ASP A 342 2.62 19.72 -24.77
C ASP A 342 3.21 20.02 -23.38
N GLY A 343 2.51 19.70 -22.28
CA GLY A 343 2.94 20.07 -20.93
C GLY A 343 4.01 19.15 -20.33
N ASP A 344 5.01 19.74 -19.67
CA ASP A 344 6.07 19.03 -18.89
C ASP A 344 5.52 18.30 -17.64
N GLY A 345 4.21 18.42 -17.38
CA GLY A 345 3.54 17.85 -16.22
C GLY A 345 3.55 18.75 -15.00
N GLY A 346 2.71 18.41 -14.02
CA GLY A 346 2.54 19.22 -12.81
C GLY A 346 1.18 19.02 -12.15
N MET A 347 0.62 20.12 -11.63
CA MET A 347 -0.70 20.17 -11.01
C MET A 347 -1.59 21.21 -11.71
N LEU A 348 -2.74 20.78 -12.20
CA LEU A 348 -3.79 21.66 -12.71
C LEU A 348 -4.63 22.18 -11.55
N VAL A 349 -4.74 23.50 -11.41
CA VAL A 349 -5.61 24.15 -10.43
C VAL A 349 -6.94 24.49 -11.09
N VAL A 350 -8.01 23.88 -10.59
CA VAL A 350 -9.37 24.04 -11.12
C VAL A 350 -10.22 24.74 -10.08
N GLN A 351 -10.57 25.99 -10.34
CA GLN A 351 -11.50 26.76 -9.53
C GLN A 351 -12.94 26.38 -9.88
N VAL A 352 -13.65 25.78 -8.94
CA VAL A 352 -15.00 25.25 -9.15
C VAL A 352 -16.04 26.25 -8.63
N THR A 353 -16.92 26.69 -9.52
CA THR A 353 -18.05 27.58 -9.24
C THR A 353 -19.38 26.91 -9.59
N ALA A 354 -20.48 27.47 -9.09
CA ALA A 354 -21.83 27.07 -9.46
C ALA A 354 -22.28 27.74 -10.77
N ASP A 355 -23.05 27.02 -11.58
CA ASP A 355 -23.82 27.62 -12.67
C ASP A 355 -24.89 28.56 -12.13
N ARG A 356 -25.14 29.66 -12.84
CA ARG A 356 -26.15 30.65 -12.42
C ARG A 356 -27.57 30.12 -12.45
N ASN A 357 -27.86 29.18 -13.36
CA ASN A 357 -29.18 28.60 -13.56
C ASN A 357 -29.30 27.21 -12.91
N GLN A 358 -28.18 26.50 -12.74
CA GLN A 358 -28.11 25.17 -12.15
C GLN A 358 -27.04 25.11 -11.04
N PRO A 359 -27.34 25.57 -9.82
CA PRO A 359 -26.35 25.66 -8.73
C PRO A 359 -25.67 24.35 -8.35
N GLU A 360 -26.25 23.21 -8.75
CA GLU A 360 -25.75 21.87 -8.50
C GLU A 360 -24.66 21.42 -9.49
N VAL A 361 -24.53 22.10 -10.63
CA VAL A 361 -23.58 21.74 -11.70
C VAL A 361 -22.23 22.41 -11.43
N PRO A 362 -21.16 21.64 -11.15
CA PRO A 362 -19.84 22.22 -10.93
C PRO A 362 -19.23 22.68 -12.26
N LEU A 363 -18.93 23.97 -12.37
CA LEU A 363 -18.32 24.61 -13.53
C LEU A 363 -16.93 25.14 -13.23
N LEU A 364 -16.11 25.28 -14.25
CA LEU A 364 -14.89 26.07 -14.16
C LEU A 364 -15.22 27.57 -13.99
N GLU A 365 -14.59 28.23 -13.03
CA GLU A 365 -14.70 29.68 -12.85
C GLU A 365 -14.26 30.43 -14.11
N GLY A 366 -15.10 31.35 -14.59
CA GLY A 366 -14.84 32.15 -15.79
C GLY A 366 -15.38 31.56 -17.10
N SER A 367 -15.78 30.29 -17.11
CA SER A 367 -16.29 29.60 -18.32
C SER A 367 -17.54 30.26 -18.95
N GLY A 368 -18.39 30.90 -18.13
CA GLY A 368 -19.59 31.62 -18.58
C GLY A 368 -19.35 32.91 -19.38
N LYS A 369 -18.09 33.29 -19.65
CA LYS A 369 -17.75 34.39 -20.58
C LYS A 369 -17.53 33.91 -22.03
N SER A 370 -17.42 32.60 -22.23
CA SER A 370 -17.28 31.96 -23.55
C SER A 370 -18.61 31.33 -23.99
N SER A 371 -18.74 30.96 -25.28
CA SER A 371 -20.00 30.44 -25.84
C SER A 371 -20.43 29.07 -25.30
N GLU A 372 -19.54 28.33 -24.62
CA GLU A 372 -19.81 27.01 -24.06
C GLU A 372 -19.17 26.89 -22.67
N ALA A 373 -19.99 26.71 -21.63
CA ALA A 373 -19.49 26.56 -20.27
C ALA A 373 -18.77 25.20 -20.11
N LEU A 374 -17.57 25.22 -19.53
CA LEU A 374 -16.79 24.02 -19.25
C LEU A 374 -17.17 23.47 -17.87
N THR A 375 -17.78 22.29 -17.84
CA THR A 375 -18.15 21.61 -16.59
C THR A 375 -16.97 20.83 -16.01
N LEU A 376 -17.03 20.50 -14.71
CA LEU A 376 -16.07 19.56 -14.12
C LEU A 376 -16.15 18.17 -14.77
N GLN A 377 -17.34 17.75 -15.23
CA GLN A 377 -17.51 16.49 -15.94
C GLN A 377 -16.73 16.50 -17.27
N ASP A 378 -16.77 17.59 -18.03
CA ASP A 378 -15.97 17.75 -19.26
C ASP A 378 -14.48 17.66 -18.97
N ILE A 379 -14.01 18.31 -17.89
CA ILE A 379 -12.61 18.28 -17.47
C ILE A 379 -12.17 16.85 -17.15
N LEU A 380 -12.94 16.12 -16.34
CA LEU A 380 -12.65 14.73 -15.99
C LEU A 380 -12.65 13.82 -17.23
N GLN A 381 -13.58 14.03 -18.17
CA GLN A 381 -13.63 13.25 -19.41
C GLN A 381 -12.40 13.51 -20.29
N LEU A 382 -11.97 14.77 -20.44
CA LEU A 382 -10.75 15.11 -21.19
C LEU A 382 -9.50 14.52 -20.54
N LEU A 383 -9.42 14.56 -19.21
CA LEU A 383 -8.32 13.95 -18.46
C LEU A 383 -8.29 12.42 -18.58
N GLY A 384 -9.46 11.78 -18.63
CA GLY A 384 -9.58 10.33 -18.87
C GLY A 384 -9.15 9.93 -20.28
N GLN A 385 -9.41 10.77 -21.29
CA GLN A 385 -8.95 10.59 -22.68
C GLN A 385 -7.44 10.84 -22.88
N ARG A 386 -6.77 11.39 -21.87
CA ARG A 386 -5.33 11.76 -21.86
C ARG A 386 -4.67 11.25 -20.57
N ALA A 387 -4.93 9.98 -20.25
CA ALA A 387 -4.53 9.39 -18.98
C ALA A 387 -3.00 9.17 -18.83
N ASP A 388 -2.24 9.32 -19.93
CA ASP A 388 -0.78 9.41 -19.97
C ASP A 388 -0.23 10.80 -19.64
N ALA A 389 -1.04 11.86 -19.76
CA ALA A 389 -0.61 13.23 -19.48
C ALA A 389 -0.27 13.40 -17.99
N PRO A 390 0.95 13.83 -17.63
CA PRO A 390 1.48 13.85 -16.26
C PRO A 390 0.97 15.06 -15.45
N TRP A 391 -0.34 15.24 -15.38
CA TRP A 391 -0.99 16.33 -14.65
C TRP A 391 -1.86 15.80 -13.50
N GLY A 392 -1.52 16.14 -12.26
CA GLY A 392 -2.46 16.05 -11.14
C GLY A 392 -3.56 17.11 -11.25
N VAL A 393 -4.60 17.00 -10.42
CA VAL A 393 -5.68 17.99 -10.37
C VAL A 393 -5.92 18.45 -8.93
N HIS A 394 -5.94 19.76 -8.71
CA HIS A 394 -6.36 20.39 -7.47
C HIS A 394 -7.69 21.13 -7.66
N LEU A 395 -8.75 20.57 -7.09
CA LEU A 395 -10.08 21.16 -7.08
C LEU A 395 -10.22 22.14 -5.90
N ARG A 396 -10.53 23.39 -6.21
CA ARG A 396 -10.81 24.45 -5.24
C ARG A 396 -12.30 24.78 -5.24
N LEU A 397 -12.96 24.57 -4.10
CA LEU A 397 -14.41 24.63 -3.97
C LEU A 397 -14.83 25.76 -3.03
N ARG A 398 -15.96 26.42 -3.31
CA ARG A 398 -16.48 27.52 -2.46
C ARG A 398 -17.66 27.15 -1.57
N THR A 399 -18.38 26.07 -1.89
CA THR A 399 -19.59 25.68 -1.17
C THR A 399 -19.66 24.18 -0.98
N ARG A 400 -20.39 23.77 0.06
CA ARG A 400 -20.67 22.36 0.34
C ARG A 400 -21.42 21.66 -0.80
N GLN A 401 -22.36 22.36 -1.44
CA GLN A 401 -23.12 21.78 -2.55
C GLN A 401 -22.20 21.40 -3.72
N LEU A 402 -21.23 22.26 -4.05
CA LEU A 402 -20.21 21.97 -5.07
C LEU A 402 -19.27 20.85 -4.64
N LEU A 403 -18.91 20.77 -3.35
CA LEU A 403 -18.14 19.65 -2.81
C LEU A 403 -18.84 18.32 -3.05
N GLU A 404 -20.10 18.21 -2.64
CA GLU A 404 -20.86 16.95 -2.80
C GLU A 404 -21.05 16.57 -4.27
N ALA A 405 -21.36 17.54 -5.13
CA ALA A 405 -21.49 17.30 -6.57
C ALA A 405 -20.15 16.87 -7.21
N SER A 406 -19.05 17.54 -6.85
CA SER A 406 -17.72 17.20 -7.38
C SER A 406 -17.25 15.82 -6.93
N LEU A 407 -17.46 15.46 -5.66
CA LEU A 407 -17.12 14.13 -5.13
C LEU A 407 -17.93 13.01 -5.82
N LYS A 408 -19.21 13.25 -6.15
CA LYS A 408 -20.02 12.29 -6.92
C LYS A 408 -19.48 12.11 -8.35
N LEU A 409 -19.04 13.18 -9.00
CA LEU A 409 -18.41 13.10 -10.32
C LEU A 409 -17.08 12.33 -10.27
N LEU A 410 -16.25 12.59 -9.26
CA LEU A 410 -15.01 11.84 -9.03
C LEU A 410 -15.29 10.35 -8.77
N HIS A 411 -16.32 10.03 -7.98
CA HIS A 411 -16.74 8.67 -7.74
C HIS A 411 -17.20 7.96 -9.02
N SER A 412 -17.97 8.63 -9.89
CA SER A 412 -18.38 8.10 -11.20
C SER A 412 -17.15 7.82 -12.06
N ALA A 413 -16.27 8.80 -12.23
CA ALA A 413 -15.06 8.66 -13.05
C ALA A 413 -14.12 7.55 -12.54
N TYR A 414 -13.98 7.41 -11.22
CA TYR A 414 -13.20 6.32 -10.63
C TYR A 414 -13.83 4.95 -10.84
N SER A 415 -15.16 4.85 -10.72
CA SER A 415 -15.92 3.61 -10.93
C SER A 415 -15.92 3.19 -12.41
N GLU A 416 -15.88 4.17 -13.32
CA GLU A 416 -15.78 3.98 -14.77
C GLU A 416 -14.34 3.75 -15.25
N GLU A 417 -13.36 3.66 -14.33
CA GLU A 417 -11.95 3.43 -14.69
C GLU A 417 -11.37 4.52 -15.61
N THR A 418 -11.76 5.79 -15.39
CA THR A 418 -11.27 6.97 -16.14
C THR A 418 -10.49 7.97 -15.28
N LEU A 419 -10.44 7.78 -13.96
CA LEU A 419 -9.71 8.64 -13.02
C LEU A 419 -8.45 7.94 -12.47
N TYR A 420 -7.31 8.22 -13.09
CA TYR A 420 -6.01 7.62 -12.76
C TYR A 420 -4.89 8.64 -12.61
N ARG A 421 -5.11 9.64 -11.77
CA ARG A 421 -4.15 10.71 -11.46
C ARG A 421 -4.43 11.26 -10.05
N PRO A 422 -3.44 11.89 -9.40
CA PRO A 422 -3.64 12.55 -8.12
C PRO A 422 -4.77 13.58 -8.19
N VAL A 423 -5.67 13.54 -7.20
CA VAL A 423 -6.75 14.51 -7.02
C VAL A 423 -6.65 15.11 -5.63
N TRP A 424 -6.45 16.41 -5.59
CA TRP A 424 -6.37 17.22 -4.39
C TRP A 424 -7.63 18.05 -4.26
N ILE A 425 -8.16 18.20 -3.05
CA ILE A 425 -9.41 18.92 -2.82
C ILE A 425 -9.28 19.88 -1.64
N SER A 426 -9.66 21.13 -1.87
CA SER A 426 -9.76 22.17 -0.83
C SER A 426 -11.12 22.84 -0.87
N MET A 427 -11.56 23.35 0.27
CA MET A 427 -12.74 24.20 0.38
C MET A 427 -12.36 25.56 0.98
N GLU A 428 -12.82 26.64 0.36
CA GLU A 428 -12.66 28.00 0.88
C GLU A 428 -13.58 28.23 2.09
N GLY A 429 -13.17 29.12 3.00
CA GLY A 429 -14.01 29.54 4.12
C GLY A 429 -14.10 28.55 5.30
N LEU A 430 -13.15 27.62 5.43
CA LEU A 430 -13.04 26.72 6.59
C LEU A 430 -12.54 27.48 7.84
N HIS A 431 -13.44 28.22 8.49
CA HIS A 431 -13.11 29.08 9.63
C HIS A 431 -13.32 28.43 11.01
N SER A 432 -13.94 27.25 11.10
CA SER A 432 -14.23 26.56 12.36
C SER A 432 -13.84 25.08 12.33
N THR A 433 -13.68 24.49 13.52
CA THR A 433 -13.44 23.04 13.66
C THR A 433 -14.62 22.24 13.12
N ASP A 434 -15.84 22.73 13.31
CA ASP A 434 -17.06 22.07 12.84
C ASP A 434 -17.12 22.03 11.31
N SER A 435 -16.80 23.15 10.63
CA SER A 435 -16.79 23.18 9.17
C SER A 435 -15.70 22.31 8.56
N THR A 436 -14.54 22.21 9.24
CA THR A 436 -13.46 21.30 8.83
C THR A 436 -13.86 19.84 9.01
N THR A 437 -14.50 19.50 10.13
CA THR A 437 -14.99 18.15 10.41
C THR A 437 -16.08 17.74 9.41
N GLU A 438 -16.96 18.67 9.05
CA GLU A 438 -18.00 18.44 8.05
C GLU A 438 -17.42 18.25 6.64
N PHE A 439 -16.42 19.04 6.26
CA PHE A 439 -15.67 18.85 5.00
C PHE A 439 -15.06 17.45 4.92
N VAL A 440 -14.29 17.06 5.94
CA VAL A 440 -13.61 15.76 6.02
C VAL A 440 -14.61 14.60 5.99
N SER A 441 -15.66 14.67 6.81
CA SER A 441 -16.69 13.60 6.85
C SER A 441 -17.46 13.48 5.54
N THR A 442 -17.66 14.59 4.81
CA THR A 442 -18.28 14.57 3.48
C THR A 442 -17.37 13.87 2.45
N VAL A 443 -16.07 14.16 2.47
CA VAL A 443 -15.08 13.46 1.63
C VAL A 443 -15.04 11.97 1.97
N GLU A 444 -14.92 11.61 3.24
CA GLU A 444 -14.86 10.21 3.69
C GLU A 444 -16.08 9.40 3.24
N ARG A 445 -17.27 10.03 3.29
CA ARG A 445 -18.53 9.38 2.92
C ARG A 445 -18.73 9.23 1.41
N LEU A 446 -18.34 10.23 0.61
CA LEU A 446 -18.69 10.28 -0.81
C LEU A 446 -17.57 9.77 -1.73
N PHE A 447 -16.32 10.17 -1.47
CA PHE A 447 -15.18 9.77 -2.28
C PHE A 447 -13.88 9.97 -1.49
N PRO A 448 -13.44 8.96 -0.71
CA PRO A 448 -12.33 9.13 0.22
C PRO A 448 -10.96 9.06 -0.46
N TYR A 449 -10.90 8.72 -1.75
CA TYR A 449 -9.68 8.48 -2.52
C TYR A 449 -9.01 9.76 -3.04
N VAL A 450 -8.82 10.77 -2.19
CA VAL A 450 -8.25 12.08 -2.54
C VAL A 450 -7.22 12.53 -1.51
N THR A 451 -6.40 13.51 -1.87
CA THR A 451 -5.60 14.27 -0.90
C THR A 451 -6.40 15.49 -0.43
N LEU A 452 -6.51 15.68 0.87
CA LEU A 452 -7.14 16.86 1.46
C LEU A 452 -6.15 18.01 1.52
N VAL A 453 -6.56 19.18 1.04
CA VAL A 453 -5.78 20.42 1.15
C VAL A 453 -6.45 21.31 2.19
N LEU A 454 -5.79 21.49 3.33
CA LEU A 454 -6.27 22.35 4.42
C LEU A 454 -5.54 23.69 4.39
N THR A 455 -6.28 24.78 4.17
CA THR A 455 -5.73 26.14 4.17
C THR A 455 -5.70 26.70 5.58
N GLU A 456 -4.49 26.94 6.09
CA GLU A 456 -4.27 27.32 7.47
C GLU A 456 -3.86 28.78 7.55
N GLN A 457 -4.79 29.59 8.05
CA GLN A 457 -4.58 31.02 8.25
C GLN A 457 -3.92 31.33 9.61
N ASN A 458 -3.95 30.36 10.54
CA ASN A 458 -3.43 30.51 11.90
C ASN A 458 -2.31 29.51 12.17
N TRP A 459 -1.34 29.92 12.99
CA TRP A 459 -0.30 29.03 13.50
C TRP A 459 -0.54 28.67 14.98
N PRO A 460 -0.44 27.40 15.39
CA PRO A 460 -0.22 26.22 14.56
C PRO A 460 -1.48 25.82 13.76
N PRO A 461 -1.31 25.09 12.63
CA PRO A 461 -2.41 24.50 11.85
C PRO A 461 -3.43 23.74 12.70
N ARG A 462 -4.72 23.99 12.47
CA ARG A 462 -5.83 23.28 13.13
C ARG A 462 -6.18 22.02 12.36
N ILE A 463 -5.38 20.99 12.58
CA ILE A 463 -5.60 19.69 11.96
C ILE A 463 -6.55 18.85 12.82
N PRO A 464 -7.57 18.20 12.24
CA PRO A 464 -8.42 17.26 12.96
C PRO A 464 -7.58 16.22 13.73
N ALA A 465 -7.83 16.11 15.03
CA ALA A 465 -6.97 15.36 15.95
C ALA A 465 -7.00 13.82 15.76
N ALA A 466 -8.00 13.28 15.06
CA ALA A 466 -8.15 11.85 14.78
C ALA A 466 -9.04 11.60 13.55
N GLY A 467 -8.85 10.45 12.89
CA GLY A 467 -9.80 9.92 11.91
C GLY A 467 -9.60 10.35 10.46
N LEU A 468 -8.43 10.89 10.10
CA LEU A 468 -8.12 11.20 8.69
C LEU A 468 -7.58 9.94 7.98
N SER A 469 -8.38 9.47 7.03
CA SER A 469 -8.02 8.34 6.17
C SER A 469 -7.14 8.77 4.99
N GLN A 470 -7.24 10.04 4.60
CA GLN A 470 -6.57 10.63 3.45
C GLN A 470 -5.16 11.10 3.76
N ARG A 471 -4.35 11.26 2.70
CA ARG A 471 -3.21 12.17 2.73
C ARG A 471 -3.70 13.60 2.94
N VAL A 472 -2.89 14.40 3.63
CA VAL A 472 -3.19 15.80 3.90
C VAL A 472 -2.02 16.65 3.44
N ALA A 473 -2.33 17.66 2.64
CA ALA A 473 -1.45 18.75 2.30
C ALA A 473 -1.90 20.02 3.05
N LEU A 474 -0.96 20.68 3.73
CA LEU A 474 -1.22 21.93 4.44
C LEU A 474 -0.84 23.10 3.56
N HIS A 475 -1.82 23.94 3.24
CA HIS A 475 -1.59 25.19 2.53
C HIS A 475 -1.34 26.31 3.53
N LEU A 476 -0.08 26.72 3.63
CA LEU A 476 0.42 27.67 4.61
C LEU A 476 0.53 29.06 3.99
N ASN A 477 -0.09 30.05 4.64
CA ASN A 477 0.16 31.45 4.31
C ASN A 477 1.53 31.86 4.86
N THR A 478 2.42 32.35 3.98
CA THR A 478 3.77 32.76 4.38
C THR A 478 3.78 33.87 5.44
N ALA A 479 2.75 34.70 5.50
CA ALA A 479 2.63 35.78 6.49
C ALA A 479 2.22 35.30 7.89
N SER A 480 1.68 34.08 8.05
CA SER A 480 1.24 33.53 9.34
C SER A 480 2.27 32.62 10.00
N LEU A 481 3.45 32.43 9.38
CA LEU A 481 4.49 31.55 9.87
C LEU A 481 5.29 32.20 11.01
N PRO A 482 5.58 31.46 12.09
CA PRO A 482 6.43 31.97 13.17
C PRO A 482 7.88 32.17 12.68
N GLU A 483 8.56 33.17 13.25
CA GLU A 483 9.96 33.46 12.97
C GLU A 483 10.90 32.74 13.96
N GLY A 484 12.14 32.42 13.54
CA GLY A 484 13.18 31.88 14.42
C GLY A 484 13.35 30.36 14.43
N GLN A 485 14.01 29.82 15.47
CA GLN A 485 14.43 28.41 15.52
C GLN A 485 13.33 27.45 16.00
N GLU A 486 12.44 27.87 16.90
CA GLU A 486 11.28 27.06 17.34
C GLU A 486 10.31 26.81 16.19
N ALA A 487 10.09 27.82 15.34
CA ALA A 487 9.34 27.71 14.09
C ALA A 487 9.85 26.59 13.19
N ARG A 488 11.18 26.47 13.06
CA ARG A 488 11.82 25.41 12.26
C ARG A 488 11.53 24.04 12.85
N ASN A 489 11.65 23.86 14.16
CA ASN A 489 11.37 22.55 14.79
C ASN A 489 9.91 22.13 14.61
N SER A 490 8.96 23.06 14.82
CA SER A 490 7.54 22.79 14.62
C SER A 490 7.20 22.51 13.15
N LEU A 491 7.79 23.24 12.22
CA LEU A 491 7.63 22.99 10.79
C LEU A 491 8.19 21.61 10.39
N MET A 492 9.35 21.25 10.92
CA MET A 492 9.96 19.93 10.70
C MET A 492 9.04 18.81 11.19
N ALA A 493 8.38 18.98 12.33
CA ALA A 493 7.40 18.01 12.84
C ALA A 493 6.11 17.94 12.00
N LEU A 494 5.74 19.01 11.28
CA LEU A 494 4.66 18.97 10.29
C LEU A 494 5.12 18.28 9.01
N MET A 495 6.33 18.56 8.54
CA MET A 495 6.95 17.90 7.39
C MET A 495 7.22 16.41 7.64
N ASP A 496 7.11 15.89 8.85
CA ASP A 496 7.17 14.45 9.09
C ASP A 496 5.81 13.77 8.88
N ARG A 497 4.74 14.56 8.69
CA ARG A 497 3.35 14.09 8.68
C ARG A 497 2.53 14.53 7.47
N TYR A 498 2.83 15.69 6.88
CA TYR A 498 1.99 16.35 5.88
C TYR A 498 2.80 16.96 4.76
N ASP A 499 2.30 16.81 3.53
CA ASP A 499 2.79 17.61 2.41
C ASP A 499 2.51 19.09 2.69
N LEU A 500 3.40 19.98 2.26
CA LEU A 500 3.27 21.42 2.51
C LEU A 500 3.15 22.17 1.19
N ILE A 501 2.26 23.15 1.15
CA ILE A 501 2.08 24.09 0.04
C ILE A 501 2.33 25.50 0.57
N VAL A 502 3.13 26.28 -0.14
CA VAL A 502 3.47 27.65 0.25
C VAL A 502 3.29 28.60 -0.94
N GLU A 503 2.65 29.74 -0.71
CA GLU A 503 2.52 30.81 -1.71
C GLU A 503 3.77 31.72 -1.72
N ASP A 504 4.41 31.84 -2.87
CA ASP A 504 5.53 32.77 -3.10
C ASP A 504 4.99 34.16 -3.47
N THR A 505 4.73 34.98 -2.44
CA THR A 505 4.36 36.38 -2.60
C THR A 505 5.59 37.28 -2.50
N LYS A 506 5.64 38.37 -3.28
CA LYS A 506 6.81 39.27 -3.44
C LYS A 506 7.40 39.85 -2.13
N GLY A 507 6.76 39.67 -0.97
CA GLY A 507 7.24 40.09 0.35
C GLY A 507 7.81 38.97 1.26
N SER A 508 7.77 37.69 0.85
CA SER A 508 8.07 36.53 1.71
C SER A 508 9.46 35.89 1.49
N ALA A 509 10.35 36.54 0.74
CA ALA A 509 11.64 35.99 0.30
C ALA A 509 12.50 35.38 1.43
N GLY A 510 12.43 35.93 2.65
CA GLY A 510 13.15 35.40 3.81
C GLY A 510 12.61 34.07 4.33
N ALA A 511 11.28 33.95 4.45
CA ALA A 511 10.63 32.71 4.89
C ALA A 511 10.81 31.60 3.86
N PHE A 512 10.67 31.92 2.57
CA PHE A 512 10.85 30.97 1.48
C PHE A 512 12.25 30.32 1.45
N GLN A 513 13.31 31.12 1.65
CA GLN A 513 14.69 30.58 1.69
C GLN A 513 14.94 29.65 2.89
N VAL A 514 14.27 29.89 4.03
CA VAL A 514 14.33 28.97 5.18
C VAL A 514 13.73 27.61 4.81
N PHE A 515 12.58 27.58 4.15
CA PHE A 515 11.92 26.34 3.72
C PHE A 515 12.76 25.58 2.71
N LYS A 516 13.30 26.27 1.70
CA LYS A 516 14.20 25.66 0.71
C LYS A 516 15.46 25.09 1.36
N GLY A 517 16.03 25.79 2.33
CA GLY A 517 17.16 25.30 3.14
C GLY A 517 16.83 24.03 3.93
N LEU A 518 15.66 23.96 4.56
CA LEU A 518 15.21 22.81 5.34
C LEU A 518 14.99 21.56 4.47
N VAL A 519 14.37 21.71 3.29
CA VAL A 519 14.21 20.60 2.33
C VAL A 519 15.56 20.08 1.84
N THR A 520 16.50 20.99 1.55
CA THR A 520 17.84 20.62 1.08
C THR A 520 18.62 19.83 2.14
N GLN A 521 18.49 20.19 3.42
CA GLN A 521 19.11 19.48 4.56
C GLN A 521 18.49 18.10 4.84
N ARG A 522 17.31 17.80 4.29
CA ARG A 522 16.56 16.54 4.50
C ARG A 522 16.71 15.51 3.39
N THR A 523 17.54 15.77 2.39
CA THR A 523 17.79 14.84 1.28
C THR A 523 18.13 13.44 1.81
N GLY A 524 17.21 12.48 1.58
CA GLY A 524 17.34 11.08 2.00
C GLY A 524 16.53 10.61 3.22
N ARG A 525 15.68 11.45 3.85
CA ARG A 525 14.98 11.06 5.10
C ARG A 525 13.44 11.22 5.19
N ALA A 526 12.72 11.81 4.23
CA ALA A 526 11.27 12.03 4.40
C ALA A 526 10.43 11.74 3.15
N ASN A 527 9.28 11.07 3.34
CA ASN A 527 8.20 10.83 2.35
C ASN A 527 7.32 12.08 2.13
N THR A 528 7.89 13.28 2.29
CA THR A 528 7.10 14.51 2.42
C THR A 528 7.61 15.57 1.47
N ASN A 529 6.67 16.20 0.78
CA ASN A 529 6.94 17.13 -0.29
C ASN A 529 6.64 18.57 0.13
N LEU A 530 7.44 19.50 -0.38
CA LEU A 530 7.18 20.94 -0.27
C LEU A 530 6.92 21.48 -1.67
N TYR A 531 5.72 22.02 -1.86
CA TYR A 531 5.27 22.62 -3.10
C TYR A 531 5.19 24.15 -2.96
N VAL A 532 5.43 24.83 -4.07
CA VAL A 532 5.45 26.29 -4.15
C VAL A 532 4.49 26.72 -5.24
N ILE A 533 3.53 27.57 -4.89
CA ILE A 533 2.60 28.17 -5.85
C ILE A 533 3.00 29.63 -6.01
N SER A 534 3.27 30.05 -7.24
CA SER A 534 3.57 31.44 -7.57
C SER A 534 2.30 32.20 -7.98
N ASP A 535 2.17 33.48 -7.62
CA ASP A 535 1.05 34.33 -8.08
C ASP A 535 1.04 34.56 -9.62
N GLN A 536 2.05 34.07 -10.35
CA GLN A 536 2.18 34.23 -11.81
C GLN A 536 1.73 33.00 -12.63
N SER A 537 1.13 31.98 -12.00
CA SER A 537 0.71 30.74 -12.67
C SER A 537 -0.77 30.63 -13.04
#